data_AF-A0A2J6I6Y7-F1
#
_entry.id   AF-A0A2J6I6Y7-F1
#
_cell.length_a   1.000
_cell.length_b   1.000
_cell.length_c   1.000
_cell.angle_alpha   90.00
_cell.angle_beta   90.00
_cell.angle_gamma   90.00
#
_symmetry.space_group_name_H-M   'P 1'
#
loop_
_entity.id
_entity.type
_entity.pdbx_description
1 polymer ?
#
loop_
_entity_poly.entity_id
_entity_poly.type
_entity_poly.pdbx_seq_one_letter_code
_entity_poly.pdbx_strand_id
1 'polypeptide(L)'
;MFAFIIGLIGLTLYFPSNTSLEMLSISNQYLNASTEHEKGLLIASGQTLLSIWKGTSYSVYYVLNGVALILFFLAMIKNNKFRKSTAYIGLTSGFLMLVPATAGMLGMTMSLLSLIPWSIFAILVIQDFKRMIKQIKQEMNKSVA
;
A
#
# COMPACT_ATOMS: atom_id res chain seq x y z
N MET A 1 -1.21 -7.12 -17.35
CA MET A 1 -0.16 -6.14 -17.73
C MET A 1 -0.53 -4.73 -17.31
N PHE A 2 -1.69 -4.20 -17.73
CA PHE A 2 -2.14 -2.84 -17.39
C PHE A 2 -2.15 -2.52 -15.88
N ALA A 3 -2.78 -3.36 -15.05
CA ALA A 3 -2.81 -3.19 -13.59
C ALA A 3 -1.41 -3.14 -12.96
N PHE A 4 -0.46 -3.91 -13.50
CA PHE A 4 0.91 -3.94 -13.01
C PHE A 4 1.66 -2.64 -13.35
N ILE A 5 1.49 -2.13 -14.57
CA ILE A 5 2.09 -0.85 -14.99
C ILE A 5 1.58 0.30 -14.12
N ILE A 6 0.27 0.38 -13.90
CA ILE A 6 -0.33 1.40 -13.03
C ILE A 6 0.20 1.27 -11.60
N GLY A 7 0.29 0.05 -11.07
CA GLY A 7 0.87 -0.20 -9.76
C GLY A 7 2.31 0.30 -9.65
N LEU A 8 3.16 0.01 -10.64
CA LEU A 8 4.56 0.48 -10.65
C LEU A 8 4.67 2.01 -10.74
N ILE A 9 3.87 2.66 -11.59
CA ILE A 9 3.81 4.14 -11.67
C ILE A 9 3.36 4.72 -10.33
N GLY A 10 2.38 4.09 -9.69
CA GLY A 10 2.00 4.47 -8.34
C GLY A 10 3.18 4.34 -7.38
N LEU A 11 3.83 3.18 -7.30
CA LEU A 11 4.99 2.99 -6.41
C LEU A 11 6.08 4.05 -6.59
N THR A 12 6.36 4.49 -7.83
CA THR A 12 7.36 5.55 -8.05
C THR A 12 6.88 6.91 -7.53
N LEU A 13 5.59 7.22 -7.64
CA LEU A 13 4.99 8.44 -7.08
C LEU A 13 4.91 8.46 -5.54
N TYR A 14 5.01 7.30 -4.89
CA TYR A 14 5.06 7.21 -3.43
C TYR A 14 6.37 7.79 -2.85
N PHE A 15 7.50 7.54 -3.50
CA PHE A 15 8.82 7.99 -3.01
C PHE A 15 8.90 9.48 -2.70
N PRO A 16 8.53 10.41 -3.61
CA PRO A 16 8.59 11.86 -3.31
C PRO A 16 7.58 12.30 -2.25
N SER A 17 6.60 11.46 -1.91
CA SER A 17 5.56 11.78 -0.92
C SER A 17 5.95 11.33 0.49
N ASN A 18 6.99 10.50 0.65
CA ASN A 18 7.34 9.90 1.92
C ASN A 18 8.40 10.73 2.67
N THR A 19 7.94 11.62 3.55
CA THR A 19 8.80 12.52 4.34
C THR A 19 9.16 11.99 5.74
N SER A 20 9.10 10.66 5.94
CA SER A 20 9.19 10.06 7.28
C SER A 20 10.56 10.26 7.93
N LEU A 21 11.64 10.17 7.16
CA LEU A 21 13.01 10.27 7.66
C LEU A 21 13.37 11.73 7.96
N GLU A 22 12.92 12.65 7.11
CA GLU A 22 13.04 14.09 7.30
C GLU A 22 12.29 14.51 8.57
N MET A 23 11.08 13.98 8.78
CA MET A 23 10.29 14.23 9.99
C MET A 23 10.99 13.70 11.26
N LEU A 24 11.60 12.51 11.20
CA LEU A 24 12.39 11.96 12.31
C LEU A 24 13.62 12.84 12.62
N SER A 25 14.32 13.29 11.57
CA SER A 25 15.48 14.18 11.70
C SER A 25 15.10 15.51 12.38
N ILE A 26 14.00 16.13 11.95
CA ILE A 26 13.51 17.39 12.54
C ILE A 26 13.04 17.17 13.98
N SER A 27 12.40 16.03 14.29
CA SER A 27 12.01 15.68 15.66
C SER A 27 13.22 15.58 16.59
N ASN A 28 14.29 14.92 16.14
CA ASN A 28 15.54 14.85 16.91
C ASN A 28 16.19 16.22 17.10
N GLN A 29 16.16 17.09 16.08
CA GLN A 29 16.64 18.47 16.21
C GLN A 29 15.78 19.26 17.20
N TYR A 30 14.47 19.04 17.23
CA TYR A 30 13.55 19.71 18.15
C TYR A 30 13.82 19.34 19.61
N LEU A 31 14.12 18.07 19.87
CA LEU A 31 14.48 17.59 21.21
C LEU A 31 15.83 18.16 21.71
N ASN A 32 16.74 18.49 20.79
CA ASN A 32 18.06 19.05 21.12
C ASN A 32 18.11 20.58 21.06
N ALA A 33 17.03 21.25 20.63
CA ALA A 33 16.97 22.70 20.50
C ALA A 33 16.96 23.38 21.88
N SER A 34 17.82 24.39 22.04
CA SER A 34 18.02 25.06 23.34
C SER A 34 17.09 26.27 23.53
N THR A 35 16.48 26.77 22.45
CA THR A 35 15.62 27.94 22.49
C THR A 35 14.22 27.64 21.95
N GLU A 36 13.21 28.36 22.47
CA GLU A 36 11.84 28.29 21.95
C GLU A 36 11.73 28.81 20.50
N HIS A 37 12.62 29.72 20.10
CA HIS A 37 12.67 30.20 18.72
C HIS A 37 13.09 29.09 17.74
N GLU A 38 14.16 28.34 18.04
CA GLU A 38 14.60 27.20 17.23
C GLU A 38 13.53 26.10 17.15
N LYS A 39 12.90 25.79 18.29
CA LYS A 39 11.77 24.85 18.35
C LYS A 39 10.62 25.29 17.43
N GLY A 40 10.29 26.58 17.43
CA GLY A 40 9.27 27.15 16.53
C GLY A 40 9.60 26.97 15.05
N LEU A 41 10.86 27.19 14.65
CA LEU A 41 11.31 26.97 13.27
C LEU A 41 11.21 25.49 12.85
N LEU A 42 11.52 24.57 13.75
CA LEU A 42 11.43 23.13 13.51
C LEU A 42 9.98 22.66 13.41
N ILE A 43 9.07 23.21 14.22
CA ILE A 43 7.62 22.97 14.07
C ILE A 43 7.13 23.46 12.72
N ALA A 44 7.51 24.66 12.28
CA ALA A 44 7.13 25.19 10.98
C ALA A 44 7.66 24.33 9.82
N SER A 45 8.89 23.84 9.95
CA SER A 45 9.49 22.88 9.00
C SER A 45 8.72 21.57 8.96
N GLY A 46 8.30 21.04 10.12
CA GLY A 46 7.43 19.87 10.23
C GLY A 46 6.06 20.08 9.56
N GLN A 47 5.44 21.25 9.72
CA GLN A 47 4.19 21.60 9.03
C GLN A 47 4.36 21.61 7.50
N THR A 48 5.53 22.05 7.01
CA THR A 48 5.87 22.00 5.59
C THR A 48 5.95 20.56 5.09
N LEU A 49 6.65 19.68 5.81
CA LEU A 49 6.73 18.26 5.46
C LEU A 49 5.36 17.57 5.49
N LEU A 50 4.50 17.88 6.47
CA LEU A 50 3.11 17.38 6.50
C LEU A 50 2.31 17.83 5.28
N SER A 51 2.52 19.06 4.81
CA SER A 51 1.86 19.58 3.62
C SER A 51 2.34 18.87 2.34
N ILE A 52 3.63 18.56 2.26
CA ILE A 52 4.21 17.76 1.17
C ILE A 52 3.63 16.33 1.18
N TRP A 53 3.59 15.68 2.35
CA TRP A 53 3.01 14.35 2.49
C TRP A 53 1.54 14.30 2.08
N LYS A 54 0.75 15.34 2.37
CA LYS A 54 -0.65 15.46 1.94
C LYS A 54 -0.81 15.95 0.49
N GLY A 55 0.29 16.19 -0.22
CA GLY A 55 0.31 16.80 -1.53
C GLY A 55 -0.26 15.93 -2.66
N THR A 56 -0.24 16.49 -3.86
CA THR A 56 -0.79 15.87 -5.08
C THR A 56 -0.18 14.50 -5.37
N SER A 57 1.13 14.35 -5.19
CA SER A 57 1.84 13.09 -5.44
C SER A 57 1.28 11.94 -4.60
N TYR A 58 0.97 12.19 -3.32
CA TYR A 58 0.37 11.19 -2.43
C TYR A 58 -1.04 10.81 -2.89
N SER A 59 -1.85 11.82 -3.22
CA SER A 59 -3.24 11.59 -3.65
C SER A 59 -3.30 10.80 -4.96
N VAL A 60 -2.45 11.14 -5.93
CA VAL A 60 -2.36 10.42 -7.21
C VAL A 60 -1.84 8.99 -7.01
N TYR A 61 -0.77 8.81 -6.21
CA TYR A 61 -0.28 7.48 -5.83
C TYR A 61 -1.38 6.60 -5.25
N TYR A 62 -2.12 7.14 -4.29
CA TYR A 62 -3.11 6.40 -3.52
C TYR A 62 -4.25 5.90 -4.42
N VAL A 63 -4.81 6.78 -5.25
CA VAL A 63 -5.89 6.43 -6.18
C VAL A 63 -5.40 5.44 -7.23
N LEU A 64 -4.22 5.67 -7.84
CA LEU A 64 -3.67 4.76 -8.84
C LEU A 64 -3.43 3.36 -8.26
N ASN A 65 -2.91 3.25 -7.03
CA ASN A 65 -2.72 1.96 -6.39
C ASN A 65 -4.04 1.29 -6.00
N GLY A 66 -5.02 2.04 -5.50
CA GLY A 66 -6.35 1.50 -5.21
C GLY A 66 -6.99 0.88 -6.46
N VAL A 67 -6.94 1.59 -7.59
CA VAL A 67 -7.44 1.07 -8.88
C VAL A 67 -6.63 -0.14 -9.35
N ALA A 68 -5.30 -0.09 -9.25
CA ALA A 68 -4.44 -1.22 -9.63
C ALA A 68 -4.76 -2.48 -8.82
N LEU A 69 -4.98 -2.34 -7.50
CA LEU A 69 -5.36 -3.43 -6.61
C LEU A 69 -6.71 -4.03 -7.00
N ILE A 70 -7.73 -3.20 -7.26
CA ILE A 70 -9.05 -3.68 -7.69
C ILE A 70 -8.92 -4.48 -8.99
N LEU A 71 -8.20 -3.96 -9.99
CA LEU A 71 -7.97 -4.66 -11.24
C LEU A 71 -7.22 -5.97 -11.05
N PHE A 72 -6.23 -5.99 -10.14
CA PHE A 72 -5.49 -7.20 -9.79
C PHE A 72 -6.40 -8.27 -9.18
N PHE A 73 -7.26 -7.90 -8.23
CA PHE A 73 -8.18 -8.84 -7.61
C PHE A 73 -9.30 -9.29 -8.54
N LEU A 74 -9.80 -8.44 -9.42
CA LEU A 74 -10.74 -8.84 -10.47
C LEU A 74 -10.12 -9.87 -11.43
N ALA A 75 -8.85 -9.70 -11.80
CA ALA A 75 -8.12 -10.69 -12.58
C ALA A 75 -7.93 -12.00 -11.81
N MET A 76 -7.64 -11.92 -10.51
CA MET A 76 -7.51 -13.07 -9.62
C MET A 76 -8.82 -13.84 -9.47
N ILE A 77 -9.97 -13.15 -9.37
CA ILE A 77 -11.30 -13.76 -9.33
C ILE A 77 -11.58 -14.53 -10.62
N LYS A 78 -11.19 -14.01 -11.79
CA LYS A 78 -11.41 -14.71 -13.07
C LYS A 78 -10.56 -15.97 -13.23
N ASN A 79 -9.49 -16.12 -12.44
CA ASN A 79 -8.56 -17.23 -12.56
C ASN A 79 -8.88 -18.36 -11.56
N ASN A 80 -9.10 -19.58 -12.06
CA ASN A 80 -9.42 -20.75 -11.22
C ASN A 80 -8.24 -21.29 -10.40
N LYS A 81 -7.01 -20.81 -10.64
CA LYS A 81 -5.82 -21.22 -9.86
C LYS A 81 -5.83 -20.68 -8.44
N PHE A 82 -6.49 -19.54 -8.22
CA PHE A 82 -6.58 -18.89 -6.91
C PHE A 82 -7.88 -19.25 -6.20
N ARG A 83 -7.86 -19.25 -4.85
CA ARG A 83 -9.10 -19.38 -4.08
C ARG A 83 -9.93 -18.11 -4.24
N LYS A 84 -11.23 -18.26 -4.46
CA LYS A 84 -12.17 -17.12 -4.54
C LYS A 84 -12.16 -16.30 -3.25
N SER A 85 -12.08 -16.96 -2.09
CA SER A 85 -11.98 -16.29 -0.78
C SER A 85 -10.76 -15.37 -0.69
N THR A 86 -9.58 -15.83 -1.10
CA THR A 86 -8.36 -15.01 -1.16
C THR A 86 -8.58 -13.76 -2.01
N ALA A 87 -9.16 -13.93 -3.19
CA ALA A 87 -9.38 -12.83 -4.13
C ALA A 87 -10.41 -11.80 -3.62
N TYR A 88 -11.51 -12.26 -2.99
CA TYR A 88 -12.52 -11.36 -2.41
C TYR A 88 -12.00 -10.61 -1.19
N ILE A 89 -11.20 -11.24 -0.32
CA ILE A 89 -10.56 -10.57 0.83
C ILE A 89 -9.58 -9.49 0.34
N GLY A 90 -8.81 -9.78 -0.71
CA GLY A 90 -7.99 -8.74 -1.34
C GLY A 90 -8.84 -7.59 -1.91
N LEU A 91 -9.93 -7.92 -2.59
CA LEU A 91 -10.82 -6.93 -3.20
C LEU A 91 -11.43 -5.98 -2.17
N THR A 92 -11.84 -6.46 -0.99
CA THR A 92 -12.36 -5.60 0.08
C THR A 92 -11.29 -4.61 0.57
N SER A 93 -10.04 -5.04 0.70
CA SER A 93 -8.91 -4.11 0.98
C SER A 93 -8.78 -3.06 -0.11
N GLY A 94 -8.81 -3.46 -1.39
CA GLY A 94 -8.73 -2.53 -2.53
C GLY A 94 -9.82 -1.46 -2.53
N PHE A 95 -11.06 -1.82 -2.19
CA PHE A 95 -12.16 -0.85 -2.05
C PHE A 95 -11.96 0.10 -0.87
N LEU A 96 -11.51 -0.40 0.28
CA LEU A 96 -11.24 0.44 1.45
C LEU A 96 -10.07 1.43 1.18
N MET A 97 -9.15 1.07 0.29
CA MET A 97 -8.04 1.90 -0.17
C MET A 97 -8.39 2.83 -1.36
N LEU A 98 -9.67 3.02 -1.71
CA LEU A 98 -10.04 4.02 -2.71
C LEU A 98 -10.06 5.45 -2.15
N VAL A 99 -10.26 5.58 -0.84
CA VAL A 99 -10.34 6.87 -0.17
C VAL A 99 -8.99 7.19 0.45
N PRO A 100 -8.27 8.23 -0.01
CA PRO A 100 -6.97 8.60 0.54
C PRO A 100 -7.04 8.83 2.05
N ALA A 101 -6.01 8.40 2.79
CA ALA A 101 -5.90 8.66 4.23
C ALA A 101 -5.92 10.16 4.57
N THR A 102 -5.64 11.01 3.58
CA THR A 102 -5.64 12.47 3.68
C THR A 102 -7.05 13.08 3.56
N ALA A 103 -8.07 12.30 3.17
CA ALA A 103 -9.47 12.72 3.07
C ALA A 103 -10.16 12.80 4.45
N GLY A 104 -9.47 13.37 5.44
CA GLY A 104 -9.93 13.52 6.81
C GLY A 104 -10.06 12.21 7.58
N MET A 105 -10.87 12.23 8.63
CA MET A 105 -11.03 11.12 9.56
C MET A 105 -11.56 9.85 8.86
N LEU A 106 -12.52 9.99 7.94
CA LEU A 106 -13.09 8.86 7.20
C LEU A 106 -12.04 8.14 6.36
N GLY A 107 -11.26 8.88 5.58
CA GLY A 107 -10.18 8.30 4.77
C GLY A 107 -9.13 7.60 5.62
N MET A 108 -8.73 8.21 6.74
CA MET A 108 -7.79 7.61 7.67
C MET A 108 -8.33 6.31 8.27
N THR A 109 -9.58 6.30 8.75
CA THR A 109 -10.20 5.09 9.30
C THR A 109 -10.33 3.99 8.25
N MET A 110 -10.79 4.31 7.03
CA MET A 110 -10.88 3.35 5.94
C MET A 110 -9.51 2.78 5.56
N SER A 111 -8.48 3.64 5.49
CA SER A 111 -7.11 3.22 5.18
C SER A 111 -6.49 2.34 6.26
N LEU A 112 -6.83 2.54 7.53
CA LEU A 112 -6.37 1.68 8.62
C LEU A 112 -7.14 0.36 8.64
N LEU A 113 -8.46 0.41 8.44
CA LEU A 113 -9.30 -0.78 8.36
C LEU A 113 -8.92 -1.67 7.18
N SER A 114 -8.45 -1.10 6.07
CA SER A 114 -8.02 -1.85 4.88
C SER A 114 -6.80 -2.75 5.14
N LEU A 115 -6.01 -2.47 6.19
CA LEU A 115 -4.84 -3.27 6.56
C LEU A 115 -5.24 -4.65 7.06
N ILE A 116 -6.39 -4.79 7.71
CA ILE A 116 -6.89 -6.08 8.21
C ILE A 116 -7.12 -7.08 7.05
N PRO A 117 -7.97 -6.79 6.05
CA PRO A 117 -8.13 -7.68 4.91
C PRO A 117 -6.84 -7.81 4.08
N TRP A 118 -6.02 -6.75 3.99
CA TRP A 118 -4.72 -6.83 3.31
C TRP A 118 -3.79 -7.88 3.93
N SER A 119 -3.63 -7.87 5.25
CA SER A 119 -2.81 -8.84 5.98
C SER A 119 -3.32 -10.26 5.81
N ILE A 120 -4.65 -10.46 5.86
CA ILE A 120 -5.25 -11.77 5.64
C ILE A 120 -4.98 -12.25 4.20
N PHE A 121 -5.17 -11.37 3.21
CA PHE A 121 -4.85 -11.65 1.81
C PHE A 121 -3.39 -12.08 1.64
N ALA A 122 -2.43 -11.36 2.23
CA ALA A 122 -1.00 -11.66 2.13
C ALA A 122 -0.66 -13.07 2.64
N ILE A 123 -1.31 -13.53 3.71
CA ILE A 123 -1.13 -14.89 4.23
C ILE A 123 -1.75 -15.93 3.28
N LEU A 124 -2.96 -15.67 2.80
CA LEU A 124 -3.70 -16.60 1.96
C LEU A 124 -3.06 -16.76 0.57
N VAL A 125 -2.52 -15.69 -0.01
CA VAL A 125 -1.88 -15.76 -1.34
C VAL A 125 -0.60 -16.60 -1.31
N ILE A 126 0.16 -16.57 -0.20
CA ILE A 126 1.33 -17.45 -0.01
C ILE A 126 0.91 -18.93 -0.07
N GLN A 127 -0.20 -19.28 0.57
CA GLN A 127 -0.73 -20.64 0.54
C GLN A 127 -1.18 -21.04 -0.88
N ASP A 128 -1.81 -20.12 -1.62
CA ASP A 128 -2.24 -20.36 -3.00
C ASP A 128 -1.02 -20.63 -3.91
N PHE A 129 0.05 -19.86 -3.76
CA PHE A 129 1.31 -20.10 -4.47
C PHE A 129 1.96 -21.43 -4.11
N LYS A 130 2.05 -21.77 -2.82
CA LYS A 130 2.58 -23.08 -2.40
C LYS A 130 1.80 -24.24 -3.02
N ARG A 131 0.47 -24.15 -3.07
CA ARG A 131 -0.39 -25.15 -3.72
C ARG A 131 -0.11 -25.26 -5.21
N MET A 132 -0.03 -24.14 -5.92
CA MET A 132 0.27 -24.12 -7.36
C MET A 132 1.64 -24.73 -7.67
N ILE A 133 2.68 -24.39 -6.90
CA ILE A 133 4.02 -24.96 -7.07
C ILE A 133 3.99 -26.48 -6.87
N LYS A 134 3.26 -26.98 -5.87
CA LYS A 134 3.12 -28.42 -5.62
C LYS A 134 2.44 -29.13 -6.80
N GLN A 135 1.39 -28.55 -7.36
CA GLN A 135 0.68 -29.10 -8.53
C GLN A 135 1.60 -29.19 -9.76
N ILE A 136 2.34 -28.11 -10.06
CA ILE A 136 3.29 -28.08 -11.18
C ILE A 136 4.37 -29.17 -11.02
N LYS A 137 4.93 -29.34 -9.82
CA LYS A 137 5.91 -30.41 -9.55
C LYS A 137 5.32 -31.81 -9.78
N GLN A 138 4.06 -32.02 -9.42
CA GLN A 138 3.39 -33.30 -9.65
C GLN A 138 3.13 -33.57 -11.13
N GLU A 139 2.73 -32.55 -11.89
CA GLU A 139 2.55 -32.65 -13.34
C GLU A 139 3.87 -32.98 -14.05
N MET A 140 4.96 -32.31 -13.69
CA MET A 140 6.30 -32.59 -14.23
C MET A 140 6.77 -34.01 -13.91
N ASN A 141 6.56 -34.50 -12.69
CA ASN A 141 6.96 -35.86 -12.33
C ASN A 141 6.16 -36.93 -13.08
N LYS A 142 4.91 -36.63 -13.47
CA LYS A 142 4.08 -37.53 -14.27
C LYS A 142 4.42 -37.53 -15.75
N SER A 143 5.02 -36.47 -16.28
CA SER A 143 5.42 -36.41 -17.70
C SER A 143 6.77 -37.09 -18.00
N VAL A 144 7.54 -37.41 -16.94
CA VAL A 144 8.87 -38.06 -17.04
C VAL A 144 8.79 -39.56 -16.71
N ALA A 145 7.67 -40.03 -16.14
CA ALA A 145 7.38 -41.43 -15.87
C ALA A 145 6.52 -42.04 -16.97
#